data_AF-A0A1Y1LNJ3-F1
#
_entry.id   AF-A0A1Y1LNJ3-F1
#
_cell.length_a   1.000
_cell.length_b   1.000
_cell.length_c   1.000
_cell.angle_alpha   90.00
_cell.angle_beta   90.00
_cell.angle_gamma   90.00
#
_symmetry.space_group_name_H-M   'P 1'
#
loop_
_entity.id
_entity.type
_entity.pdbx_description
1 polymer ?
#
loop_
_entity_poly.entity_id
_entity_poly.type
_entity_poly.pdbx_seq_one_letter_code
_entity_poly.pdbx_strand_id
1 'polypeptide(L)'
;SPAGHGISGRIDTQPGIGSHASARGQLGILNTPNHQVTGWAQHDRNFDKNFGRVGPETNSAGLNYLNKNNGAGAFISGSHTPGRPNTGVVGGNIPLATGNGGRTRLG
;
A
#
# COMPACT_ATOMS: atom_id res chain seq x y z
N SER A 1 14.63 -1.37 -16.98
CA SER A 1 14.88 -1.48 -15.53
C SER A 1 13.87 -2.39 -14.88
N PRO A 2 14.23 -3.18 -13.85
CA PRO A 2 13.23 -3.80 -12.98
C PRO A 2 12.34 -2.69 -12.40
N ALA A 3 11.04 -2.92 -12.23
CA ALA A 3 10.21 -1.98 -11.47
C ALA A 3 10.84 -1.87 -10.07
N GLY A 4 11.19 -0.66 -9.65
CA GLY A 4 12.12 -0.41 -8.55
C GLY A 4 11.87 -1.31 -7.32
N HIS A 5 12.90 -2.04 -6.92
CA HIS A 5 12.96 -2.70 -5.63
C HIS A 5 13.43 -1.68 -4.60
N GLY A 6 12.84 -1.70 -3.42
CA GLY A 6 13.21 -0.75 -2.38
C GLY A 6 12.78 -1.21 -1.01
N ILE A 7 13.54 -0.82 0.00
CA ILE A 7 13.20 -0.94 1.40
C ILE A 7 13.30 0.45 1.99
N SER A 8 12.26 0.87 2.71
CA SER A 8 12.21 2.14 3.43
C SER A 8 11.75 1.90 4.85
N GLY A 9 12.36 2.59 5.79
CA GLY A 9 11.92 2.64 7.18
C GLY A 9 11.65 4.08 7.58
N ARG A 10 10.67 4.28 8.46
CA ARG A 10 10.37 5.57 9.08
C ARG A 10 10.14 5.36 10.57
N ILE A 11 10.64 6.29 11.37
CA ILE A 11 10.33 6.37 12.80
C ILE A 11 9.89 7.80 13.09
N ASP A 12 8.67 7.95 13.57
CA ASP A 12 8.13 9.21 14.07
C ASP A 12 8.14 9.16 15.60
N THR A 13 8.76 10.14 16.24
CA THR A 13 8.85 10.20 17.71
C THR A 13 8.22 11.48 18.21
N GLN A 14 7.29 11.34 19.14
CA GLN A 14 6.68 12.45 19.88
C GLN A 14 7.24 12.45 21.31
N PRO A 15 8.10 13.42 21.67
CA PRO A 15 8.71 13.47 23.00
C PRO A 15 7.68 13.43 24.12
N GLY A 16 7.93 12.60 25.12
CA GLY A 16 7.05 12.43 26.29
C GLY A 16 5.78 11.60 26.07
N ILE A 17 5.44 11.26 24.81
CA ILE A 17 4.25 10.48 24.45
C ILE A 17 4.65 9.08 23.99
N GLY A 18 5.54 8.99 23.00
CA GLY A 18 5.98 7.71 22.43
C GLY A 18 6.42 7.83 20.97
N SER A 19 6.50 6.69 20.28
CA SER A 19 6.97 6.63 18.90
C SER A 19 6.14 5.67 18.05
N HIS A 20 6.17 5.89 16.74
CA HIS A 20 5.64 5.01 15.72
C HIS A 20 6.76 4.63 14.76
N ALA A 21 6.96 3.34 14.51
CA ALA A 21 7.88 2.86 13.49
C ALA A 21 7.14 2.12 12.40
N SER A 22 7.56 2.35 11.16
CA SER A 22 7.07 1.68 9.97
C SER A 22 8.24 1.17 9.14
N ALA A 23 8.16 -0.08 8.67
CA ALA A 23 9.09 -0.65 7.72
C ALA A 23 8.32 -1.14 6.49
N ARG A 24 8.70 -0.69 5.30
CA ARG A 24 8.04 -1.02 4.04
C ARG A 24 9.03 -1.55 3.03
N GLY A 25 8.74 -2.71 2.46
CA GLY A 25 9.41 -3.25 1.28
C GLY A 25 8.53 -3.11 0.05
N GLN A 26 9.15 -2.84 -1.10
CA GLN A 26 8.52 -2.85 -2.41
C GLN A 26 9.34 -3.68 -3.39
N LEU A 27 8.65 -4.45 -4.22
CA LEU A 27 9.22 -5.30 -5.25
C LEU A 27 8.53 -5.04 -6.58
N GLY A 28 9.31 -4.82 -7.64
CA GLY A 28 8.80 -4.88 -9.00
C GLY A 28 8.55 -6.32 -9.41
N ILE A 29 7.34 -6.63 -9.85
CA ILE A 29 6.94 -7.97 -10.30
C ILE A 29 6.96 -8.01 -11.83
N LEU A 30 6.35 -7.01 -12.46
CA LEU A 30 6.31 -6.87 -13.92
C LEU A 30 6.68 -5.44 -14.30
N ASN A 31 7.55 -5.29 -15.30
CA ASN A 31 7.86 -3.98 -15.86
C ASN A 31 8.09 -4.06 -17.38
N THR A 32 7.02 -3.89 -18.14
CA THR A 32 7.06 -3.78 -19.61
C THR A 32 6.89 -2.32 -20.03
N PRO A 33 7.04 -1.99 -21.33
CA PRO A 33 6.79 -0.62 -21.81
C PRO A 33 5.38 -0.12 -21.49
N ASN A 34 4.38 -1.01 -21.51
CA ASN A 34 2.97 -0.64 -21.36
C ASN A 34 2.43 -0.93 -19.96
N HIS A 35 3.05 -1.84 -19.21
CA HIS A 35 2.50 -2.35 -17.95
C HIS A 35 3.54 -2.37 -16.85
N GLN A 36 3.10 -2.06 -15.64
CA GLN A 36 3.89 -2.22 -14.42
C GLN A 36 3.03 -2.87 -13.35
N VAL A 37 3.62 -3.85 -12.65
CA VAL A 37 3.05 -4.44 -11.44
C VAL A 37 4.10 -4.34 -10.34
N THR A 38 3.70 -3.79 -9.19
CA THR A 38 4.53 -3.72 -7.98
C THR A 38 3.81 -4.36 -6.81
N GLY A 39 4.53 -5.15 -6.03
CA GLY A 39 4.08 -5.64 -4.73
C GLY A 39 4.74 -4.86 -3.61
N TRP A 40 4.06 -4.74 -2.48
CA TRP A 40 4.62 -4.16 -1.28
C TRP A 40 4.12 -4.86 -0.02
N ALA A 41 4.93 -4.77 1.03
CA ALA A 41 4.58 -5.19 2.38
C ALA A 41 5.05 -4.12 3.35
N GLN A 42 4.27 -3.87 4.40
CA GLN A 42 4.51 -2.85 5.40
C GLN A 42 4.22 -3.43 6.79
N HIS A 43 5.09 -3.13 7.74
CA HIS A 43 4.95 -3.48 9.15
C HIS A 43 5.01 -2.22 10.00
N ASP A 44 4.00 -2.03 10.85
CA ASP A 44 3.83 -0.85 11.68
C ASP A 44 3.77 -1.23 13.16
N ARG A 45 4.47 -0.46 14.01
CA ARG A 45 4.53 -0.69 15.45
C ARG A 45 4.56 0.61 16.25
N ASN A 46 3.81 0.63 17.34
CA ASN A 46 3.81 1.72 18.31
C ASN A 46 4.67 1.39 19.52
N PHE A 47 5.25 2.44 20.08
CA PHE A 47 6.08 2.40 21.27
C PHE A 47 5.66 3.48 22.26
N ASP A 48 5.83 3.21 23.55
CA ASP A 48 5.66 4.21 24.61
C ASP A 48 6.86 5.17 24.67
N LYS A 49 6.79 6.14 25.59
CA LYS A 49 7.86 7.12 25.83
C LYS A 49 9.22 6.53 26.22
N ASN A 50 9.28 5.27 26.64
CA ASN A 50 10.48 4.55 27.03
C ASN A 50 10.93 3.54 25.94
N PHE A 51 10.36 3.64 24.73
CA PHE A 51 10.57 2.67 23.64
C PHE A 51 10.11 1.23 23.98
N GLY A 52 9.23 1.09 24.97
CA GLY A 52 8.50 -0.15 25.23
C GLY A 52 7.46 -0.38 24.14
N ARG A 53 7.26 -1.64 23.71
CA ARG A 53 6.27 -2.01 22.69
C ARG A 53 4.86 -1.77 23.24
N VAL A 54 4.01 -1.08 22.48
CA VAL A 54 2.62 -0.79 22.89
C VAL A 54 1.63 -1.39 21.92
N GLY A 55 0.76 -2.24 22.46
CA GLY A 55 -0.31 -2.84 21.70
C GLY A 55 0.18 -3.75 20.57
N PRO A 56 -0.73 -4.18 19.68
CA PRO A 56 -0.38 -5.02 18.56
C PRO A 56 0.29 -4.26 17.42
N GLU A 57 1.08 -4.98 16.63
CA GLU A 57 1.60 -4.52 15.34
C GLU A 57 0.52 -4.56 14.26
N THR A 58 0.69 -3.79 13.20
CA THR A 58 -0.14 -3.91 11.99
C THR A 58 0.74 -4.35 10.84
N ASN A 59 0.36 -5.43 10.18
CA ASN A 59 1.00 -5.91 8.96
C ASN A 59 0.06 -5.63 7.78
N SER A 60 0.59 -5.02 6.73
CA SER A 60 -0.16 -4.70 5.52
C SER A 60 0.61 -5.17 4.30
N ALA A 61 -0.10 -5.59 3.26
CA ALA A 61 0.49 -5.93 1.98
C ALA A 61 -0.45 -5.58 0.84
N GLY A 62 0.11 -5.41 -0.35
CA GLY A 62 -0.71 -5.13 -1.52
C GLY A 62 0.04 -5.25 -2.83
N LEU A 63 -0.75 -5.18 -3.90
CA LEU A 63 -0.30 -5.18 -5.28
C LEU A 63 -0.87 -3.94 -5.97
N ASN A 64 -0.05 -3.29 -6.77
CA ASN A 64 -0.45 -2.22 -7.66
C ASN A 64 -0.19 -2.64 -9.10
N TYR A 65 -1.12 -2.35 -9.98
CA TYR A 65 -0.98 -2.44 -11.43
C TYR A 65 -1.11 -1.03 -12.02
N LEU A 66 -0.31 -0.74 -13.05
CA LEU A 66 -0.39 0.49 -13.83
C LEU A 66 -0.25 0.16 -15.31
N ASN A 67 -1.25 0.53 -16.10
CA ASN A 67 -1.13 0.67 -17.54
C ASN A 67 -0.52 2.05 -17.84
N LYS A 68 0.72 2.05 -18.32
CA LYS A 68 1.49 3.28 -18.57
C LYS A 68 1.00 4.05 -19.78
N ASN A 69 0.28 3.39 -20.69
CA ASN A 69 -0.18 4.02 -21.94
C ASN A 69 -1.37 4.95 -21.71
N ASN A 70 -2.21 4.64 -20.73
CA ASN A 70 -3.42 5.43 -20.43
C ASN A 70 -3.52 5.86 -18.96
N GLY A 71 -2.50 5.57 -18.14
CA GLY A 71 -2.47 5.90 -16.71
C GLY A 71 -3.47 5.11 -15.86
N ALA A 72 -4.22 4.16 -16.43
CA ALA A 72 -5.18 3.38 -15.67
C ALA A 72 -4.44 2.43 -14.73
N GLY A 73 -4.71 2.54 -13.42
CA GLY A 73 -4.05 1.73 -12.41
C GLY A 73 -5.03 1.08 -11.48
N ALA A 74 -4.78 -0.17 -11.10
CA ALA A 74 -5.55 -0.90 -10.12
C ALA A 74 -4.71 -1.16 -8.87
N PHE A 75 -5.34 -1.21 -7.69
CA PHE A 75 -4.67 -1.69 -6.49
C PHE A 75 -5.55 -2.66 -5.73
N ILE A 76 -4.90 -3.59 -5.04
CA ILE A 76 -5.51 -4.42 -4.00
C ILE A 76 -4.57 -4.45 -2.81
N SER A 77 -5.11 -4.30 -1.61
CA SER A 77 -4.34 -4.39 -0.39
C SER A 77 -5.16 -4.98 0.74
N GLY A 78 -4.44 -5.49 1.73
CA GLY A 78 -5.02 -5.88 3.00
C GLY A 78 -4.13 -5.49 4.17
N SER A 79 -4.75 -5.35 5.33
CA SER A 79 -4.06 -5.15 6.60
C SER A 79 -4.60 -6.11 7.66
N HIS A 80 -3.75 -6.45 8.62
CA HIS A 80 -4.09 -7.28 9.75
C HIS A 80 -3.38 -6.78 11.00
N THR A 81 -4.15 -6.59 12.07
CA THR A 81 -3.69 -6.23 13.40
C THR A 81 -4.16 -7.33 14.37
N PRO A 82 -3.28 -8.22 14.84
CA PRO A 82 -3.65 -9.30 15.74
C PRO A 82 -4.04 -8.73 17.11
N GLY A 83 -5.07 -9.25 17.78
CA GLY A 83 -5.47 -8.76 19.09
C GLY A 83 -6.91 -9.07 19.46
N ARG A 84 -7.44 -8.35 20.46
CA ARG A 84 -8.86 -8.35 20.82
C ARG A 84 -9.37 -6.90 20.88
N PRO A 85 -10.14 -6.43 19.88
CA PRO A 85 -10.57 -7.18 18.69
C PRO A 85 -9.41 -7.44 17.72
N ASN A 86 -9.46 -8.60 17.06
CA ASN A 86 -8.64 -8.86 15.90
C ASN A 86 -9.27 -8.08 14.74
N THR A 87 -8.51 -7.20 14.10
CA THR A 87 -9.01 -6.37 13.00
C THR A 87 -8.21 -6.64 11.73
N GLY A 88 -8.93 -6.67 10.62
CA GLY A 88 -8.35 -6.77 9.29
C GLY A 88 -9.25 -6.13 8.27
N VAL A 89 -8.65 -5.55 7.25
CA VAL A 89 -9.37 -4.89 6.15
C VAL A 89 -8.77 -5.38 4.85
N VAL A 90 -9.62 -5.66 3.86
CA VAL A 90 -9.21 -5.90 2.48
C VAL A 90 -9.95 -4.91 1.62
N GLY A 91 -9.22 -4.26 0.71
CA GLY A 91 -9.77 -3.25 -0.18
C GLY A 91 -9.02 -3.22 -1.49
N GLY A 92 -9.65 -2.65 -2.51
CA GLY A 92 -9.04 -2.45 -3.80
C GLY A 92 -9.83 -1.46 -4.62
N ASN A 93 -9.17 -0.87 -5.61
CA ASN A 93 -9.82 -0.03 -6.59
C ASN A 93 -9.36 -0.41 -7.98
N ILE A 94 -10.31 -0.48 -8.90
CA ILE A 94 -10.06 -0.62 -10.34
C ILE A 94 -10.84 0.50 -11.00
N PRO A 95 -10.21 1.64 -11.33
CA PRO A 95 -10.86 2.69 -12.08
C PRO A 95 -11.18 2.14 -13.46
N LEU A 96 -12.46 2.03 -13.77
CA LEU A 96 -12.95 1.76 -15.11
C LEU A 96 -12.63 2.99 -15.97
N ALA A 97 -11.54 2.94 -16.72
CA ALA A 97 -11.33 3.90 -17.79
C ALA A 97 -12.38 3.60 -18.88
N THR A 98 -13.44 4.40 -18.92
CA THR A 98 -14.36 4.43 -20.08
C THR A 98 -13.59 4.96 -21.27
N GLY A 99 -13.02 4.05 -22.08
CA GLY A 99 -12.30 4.40 -23.29
C GLY A 99 -13.23 4.97 -24.37
N ASN A 100 -13.05 6.26 -24.64
CA ASN A 100 -13.17 7.01 -25.91
C ASN A 100 -14.51 7.10 -26.66
N GLY A 101 -14.90 8.35 -26.97
CA GLY A 101 -15.20 8.74 -28.36
C GLY A 101 -16.59 8.41 -28.93
N GLY A 102 -17.59 8.12 -28.11
CA GLY A 102 -18.98 7.95 -28.59
C GLY A 102 -19.90 8.97 -27.95
N ARG A 103 -20.38 9.94 -28.73
CA ARG A 103 -21.56 10.74 -28.37
C ARG A 103 -22.72 9.79 -28.07
N THR A 104 -23.05 9.58 -26.80
CA THR A 104 -24.37 9.06 -26.46
C THR A 104 -25.34 10.22 -26.56
N ARG A 105 -25.89 10.42 -27.77
CA ARG A 105 -27.14 11.17 -27.91
C ARG A 105 -28.23 10.29 -27.32
N LEU A 106 -28.73 10.68 -26.15
CA LEU A 106 -30.03 10.24 -25.69
C LEU A 106 -31.06 10.87 -26.64
N GLY A 107 -31.88 10.02 -27.24
CA GLY A 107 -33.08 10.43 -27.98
C GLY A 107 -34.17 10.94 -27.04
#